data_AF-A0A9P5DNK0-F1
#
_entry.id   AF-A0A9P5DNK0-F1
#
_cell.length_a   1.000
_cell.length_b   1.000
_cell.length_c   1.000
_cell.angle_alpha   90.00
_cell.angle_beta   90.00
_cell.angle_gamma   90.00
#
_symmetry.space_group_name_H-M   'P 1'
#
loop_
_entity.id
_entity.type
_entity.pdbx_description
1 polymer ?
#
loop_
_entity_poly.entity_id
_entity_poly.type
_entity_poly.pdbx_seq_one_letter_code
_entity_poly.pdbx_strand_id
1 'polypeptide(L)'
;MYLELTSPAEVSRTSPAQQREDNYLPLTALAETPIASSRSHGEMGAKVLALESEVAQLKKNIAEEIAAKEHIQTSLDEANRNWRSAELEASAKDVELGRVRERLESVNDRKDAELGRVRGRLAALNDRKEAELARASVREAVLQAAVNTLKEQNNNLVAEIRHQYMLTTHQHVQQLMPLMEDWKLQVETKIDEKYAKNEANNNSDSPRNECRARLRDFIAGHQEMIENLKKGNEKFEKQIADLKIKPATYLSDLTIDRFKSFIHERENIVTRLEEGNEGFKQKLDEMKKAKKAKKSKAKK
;
A
#
# COMPACT_ATOMS: atom_id res chain seq x y z
N MET A 1 31.22 61.73 17.94
CA MET A 1 29.86 62.27 18.12
C MET A 1 29.46 61.93 19.56
N TYR A 2 29.63 62.86 20.50
CA TYR A 2 28.62 63.84 20.95
C TYR A 2 27.39 63.09 21.51
N LEU A 3 26.98 63.16 22.78
CA LEU A 3 27.09 64.15 23.89
C LEU A 3 27.08 63.37 25.23
N GLU A 4 27.85 63.71 26.29
CA GLU A 4 27.56 64.76 27.30
C GLU A 4 26.28 64.40 28.11
N LEU A 5 26.26 64.17 29.45
CA LEU A 5 26.44 65.17 30.52
C LEU A 5 26.24 64.55 31.94
N THR A 6 27.18 64.88 32.84
CA THR A 6 27.02 65.37 34.24
C THR A 6 26.08 64.72 35.28
N SER A 7 26.69 64.42 36.44
CA SER A 7 26.13 64.44 37.81
C SER A 7 25.42 65.77 38.13
N PRO A 8 24.45 65.81 39.06
CA PRO A 8 24.77 66.56 40.29
C PRO A 8 24.13 66.06 41.60
N ALA A 9 24.89 66.29 42.66
CA ALA A 9 24.52 66.97 43.90
C ALA A 9 23.49 66.35 44.86
N GLU A 10 24.03 65.99 46.02
CA GLU A 10 23.48 66.30 47.34
C GLU A 10 22.68 67.60 47.36
N VAL A 11 21.43 67.53 47.82
CA VAL A 11 20.64 68.71 48.18
C VAL A 11 20.09 68.51 49.59
N SER A 12 20.72 69.25 50.50
CA SER A 12 20.21 69.65 51.81
C SER A 12 18.82 70.28 51.74
N ARG A 13 17.95 69.91 52.68
CA ARG A 13 16.87 70.76 53.25
C ARG A 13 16.75 70.39 54.74
N THR A 14 17.41 71.08 55.67
CA THR A 14 16.97 72.30 56.39
C THR A 14 15.51 72.31 56.87
N SER A 15 15.34 72.18 58.21
CA SER A 15 14.50 72.94 59.18
C SER A 15 13.04 73.31 58.82
N PRO A 16 12.10 73.34 59.80
CA PRO A 16 12.15 74.39 60.83
C PRO A 16 11.70 74.00 62.26
N ALA A 17 12.34 74.68 63.21
CA ALA A 17 11.76 75.43 64.33
C ALA A 17 10.69 74.78 65.24
N GLN A 18 11.01 74.72 66.54
CA GLN A 18 10.34 75.44 67.66
C GLN A 18 10.72 74.72 68.97
N GLN A 19 11.70 75.19 69.75
CA GLN A 19 11.59 76.29 70.72
C GLN A 19 10.31 76.21 71.58
N ARG A 20 10.43 75.62 72.77
CA ARG A 20 9.78 76.01 74.04
C ARG A 20 10.76 75.60 75.14
N GLU A 21 11.57 76.51 75.69
CA GLU A 21 11.22 77.47 76.76
C GLU A 21 10.44 76.83 77.90
N ASP A 22 11.16 76.41 78.94
CA ASP A 22 10.66 76.34 80.32
C ASP A 22 11.59 77.18 81.20
N ASN A 23 11.38 78.50 81.13
CA ASN A 23 11.81 79.47 82.13
C ASN A 23 10.92 79.29 83.37
N TYR A 24 11.41 78.64 84.42
CA TYR A 24 10.83 78.76 85.75
C TYR A 24 11.32 80.06 86.40
N LEU A 25 10.57 81.15 86.19
CA LEU A 25 10.56 82.31 87.07
C LEU A 25 9.59 82.03 88.24
N PRO A 26 10.01 82.12 89.50
CA PRO A 26 9.06 82.27 90.60
C PRO A 26 8.57 83.73 90.61
N LEU A 27 7.27 83.90 90.38
CA LEU A 27 6.56 85.17 90.50
C LEU A 27 6.66 85.71 91.94
N THR A 28 7.07 86.98 92.00
CA THR A 28 6.93 87.91 93.11
C THR A 28 5.47 88.10 93.51
N ALA A 29 5.14 87.84 94.77
CA ALA A 29 3.92 88.31 95.43
C ALA A 29 4.36 89.36 96.48
N LEU A 30 4.12 90.66 96.25
CA LEU A 30 2.90 91.42 96.62
C LEU A 30 2.68 91.57 98.13
N ALA A 31 3.19 92.70 98.63
CA ALA A 31 2.52 93.67 99.50
C ALA A 31 1.64 93.13 100.65
N GLU A 32 2.21 93.14 101.86
CA GLU A 32 1.45 93.19 103.10
C GLU A 32 1.13 94.65 103.44
N THR A 33 -0.16 95.01 103.41
CA THR A 33 -0.73 96.07 104.25
C THR A 33 -2.05 95.57 104.84
N PRO A 34 -2.38 95.94 106.10
CA PRO A 34 -3.33 95.21 106.92
C PRO A 34 -4.74 95.77 106.80
N ILE A 35 -5.75 94.90 106.71
CA ILE A 35 -7.14 95.27 106.99
C ILE A 35 -7.73 94.27 107.97
N ALA A 36 -8.26 94.83 109.04
CA ALA A 36 -8.80 94.19 110.21
C ALA A 36 -10.11 93.41 109.95
N SER A 37 -10.39 92.55 110.92
CA SER A 37 -11.72 92.29 111.47
C SER A 37 -12.58 91.17 110.83
N SER A 38 -12.53 90.03 111.52
CA SER A 38 -13.70 89.32 112.05
C SER A 38 -14.75 88.74 111.08
N ARG A 39 -14.59 87.47 110.68
CA ARG A 39 -15.62 86.39 110.71
C ARG A 39 -15.15 85.14 109.93
N SER A 40 -15.43 83.95 110.48
CA SER A 40 -15.53 82.67 109.76
C SER A 40 -14.23 81.93 109.34
N HIS A 41 -13.44 81.44 110.31
CA HIS A 41 -12.34 80.48 110.05
C HIS A 41 -12.81 79.08 109.61
N GLY A 42 -14.11 78.75 109.68
CA GLY A 42 -14.65 77.46 109.24
C GLY A 42 -14.85 77.34 107.72
N GLU A 43 -15.21 78.42 107.03
CA GLU A 43 -15.47 78.39 105.58
C GLU A 43 -14.20 78.37 104.73
N MET A 44 -13.10 78.92 105.25
CA MET A 44 -11.83 78.97 104.52
C MET A 44 -11.16 77.59 104.47
N GLY A 45 -11.20 76.82 105.56
CA GLY A 45 -10.69 75.45 105.61
C GLY A 45 -11.45 74.48 104.69
N ALA A 46 -12.78 74.65 104.59
CA ALA A 46 -13.60 73.84 103.67
C ALA A 46 -13.29 74.12 102.19
N LYS A 47 -13.01 75.38 101.83
CA LYS A 47 -12.60 75.77 100.47
C LYS A 47 -11.22 75.22 100.09
N VAL A 48 -10.28 75.22 101.03
CA VAL A 48 -8.94 74.63 100.81
C VAL A 48 -9.06 73.12 100.54
N LEU A 49 -9.84 72.38 101.35
CA LEU A 49 -10.07 70.95 101.14
C LEU A 49 -10.79 70.63 99.82
N ALA A 50 -11.75 71.47 99.40
CA ALA A 50 -12.44 71.31 98.11
C ALA A 50 -11.49 71.53 96.93
N LEU A 51 -10.63 72.56 97.00
CA LEU A 51 -9.62 72.83 95.98
C LEU A 51 -8.55 71.73 95.94
N GLU A 52 -8.13 71.20 97.10
CA GLU A 52 -7.20 70.07 97.16
C GLU A 52 -7.79 68.80 96.53
N SER A 53 -9.09 68.52 96.77
CA SER A 53 -9.82 67.43 96.11
C SER A 53 -9.93 67.64 94.60
N GLU A 54 -10.17 68.88 94.15
CA GLU A 54 -10.25 69.23 92.73
C GLU A 54 -8.89 69.10 92.05
N VAL A 55 -7.80 69.55 92.68
CA VAL A 55 -6.43 69.37 92.19
C VAL A 55 -6.05 67.89 92.12
N ALA A 56 -6.45 67.08 93.11
CA ALA A 56 -6.24 65.64 93.08
C ALA A 56 -7.00 64.98 91.92
N GLN A 57 -8.24 65.39 91.68
CA GLN A 57 -9.06 64.89 90.56
C GLN A 57 -8.51 65.33 89.20
N LEU A 58 -8.06 66.58 89.06
CA LEU A 58 -7.44 67.08 87.82
C LEU A 58 -6.13 66.36 87.52
N LYS A 59 -5.30 66.11 88.54
CA LYS A 59 -4.07 65.30 88.37
C LYS A 59 -4.38 63.88 87.89
N LYS A 60 -5.43 63.26 88.44
CA LYS A 60 -5.91 61.95 88.00
C LYS A 60 -6.38 62.00 86.53
N ASN A 61 -7.21 62.98 86.16
CA ASN A 61 -7.70 63.14 84.79
C ASN A 61 -6.55 63.36 83.79
N ILE A 62 -5.56 64.19 84.14
CA ILE A 62 -4.38 64.44 83.29
C ILE A 62 -3.58 63.13 83.10
N ALA A 63 -3.37 62.35 84.15
CA ALA A 63 -2.66 61.07 84.05
C ALA A 63 -3.42 60.05 83.18
N GLU A 64 -4.75 59.98 83.33
CA GLU A 64 -5.62 59.14 82.48
C GLU A 64 -5.58 59.59 81.01
N GLU A 65 -5.56 60.91 80.74
CA GLU A 65 -5.47 61.46 79.38
C GLU A 65 -4.09 61.19 78.74
N ILE A 66 -3.00 61.28 79.52
CA ILE A 66 -1.66 60.92 79.05
C ILE A 66 -1.62 59.44 78.68
N ALA A 67 -2.10 58.55 79.55
CA ALA A 67 -2.14 57.11 79.28
C ALA A 67 -3.02 56.78 78.05
N ALA A 68 -4.16 57.47 77.89
CA ALA A 68 -5.01 57.32 76.72
C ALA A 68 -4.33 57.79 75.43
N LYS A 69 -3.60 58.92 75.46
CA LYS A 69 -2.81 59.41 74.32
C LYS A 69 -1.67 58.46 73.95
N GLU A 70 -0.97 57.91 74.93
CA GLU A 70 0.08 56.90 74.71
C GLU A 70 -0.49 55.62 74.06
N HIS A 71 -1.66 55.16 74.52
CA HIS A 71 -2.35 54.03 73.90
C HIS A 71 -2.77 54.32 72.45
N ILE A 72 -3.34 55.50 72.19
CA ILE A 72 -3.72 55.93 70.83
C ILE A 72 -2.49 56.02 69.93
N GLN A 73 -1.39 56.59 70.42
CA GLN A 73 -0.15 56.71 69.67
C GLN A 73 0.42 55.33 69.32
N THR A 74 0.46 54.41 70.29
CA THR A 74 0.91 53.03 70.07
C THR A 74 0.04 52.32 69.03
N SER A 75 -1.28 52.47 69.13
CA SER A 75 -2.23 51.90 68.17
C SER A 75 -2.05 52.49 66.76
N LEU A 76 -1.81 53.80 66.65
CA LEU A 76 -1.54 54.46 65.38
C LEU A 76 -0.21 53.98 64.76
N ASP A 77 0.82 53.81 65.58
CA ASP A 77 2.12 53.31 65.14
C ASP A 77 2.05 51.84 64.70
N GLU A 78 1.23 51.02 65.35
CA GLU A 78 0.90 49.66 64.89
C GLU A 78 0.11 49.67 63.58
N ALA A 79 -0.92 50.50 63.46
CA ALA A 79 -1.70 50.62 62.23
C ALA A 79 -0.84 51.06 61.04
N ASN A 80 0.06 52.04 61.25
CA ASN A 80 1.03 52.48 60.24
C ASN A 80 2.01 51.38 59.83
N ARG A 81 2.51 50.59 60.79
CA ARG A 81 3.38 49.44 60.51
C ARG A 81 2.63 48.38 59.69
N ASN A 82 1.40 48.06 60.08
CA ASN A 82 0.56 47.09 59.36
C ASN A 82 0.25 47.54 57.94
N TRP A 83 -0.09 48.83 57.75
CA TRP A 83 -0.35 49.39 56.42
C TRP A 83 0.89 49.33 55.52
N ARG A 84 2.06 49.74 56.02
CA ARG A 84 3.33 49.63 55.26
C ARG A 84 3.67 48.17 54.92
N SER A 85 3.44 47.25 55.85
CA SER A 85 3.64 45.81 55.59
C SER A 85 2.71 45.30 54.50
N ALA A 86 1.42 45.67 54.53
CA ALA A 86 0.46 45.29 53.52
C ALA A 86 0.77 45.89 52.15
N GLU A 87 1.26 47.14 52.10
CA GLU A 87 1.71 47.80 50.87
C GLU A 87 2.93 47.09 50.25
N LEU A 88 3.91 46.71 51.07
CA LEU A 88 5.07 45.92 50.61
C LEU A 88 4.65 44.54 50.09
N GLU A 89 3.72 43.86 50.78
CA GLU A 89 3.20 42.57 50.34
C GLU A 89 2.41 42.69 49.02
N ALA A 90 1.59 43.72 48.87
CA ALA A 90 0.86 44.00 47.63
C ALA A 90 1.83 44.27 46.47
N SER A 91 2.85 45.09 46.69
CA SER A 91 3.88 45.36 45.69
C SER A 91 4.67 44.10 45.30
N ALA A 92 4.98 43.22 46.26
CA ALA A 92 5.64 41.95 45.99
C ALA A 92 4.76 41.03 45.10
N LYS A 93 3.47 40.94 45.41
CA LYS A 93 2.50 40.17 44.61
C LYS A 93 2.36 40.71 43.19
N ASP A 94 2.35 42.04 43.01
CA ASP A 94 2.29 42.65 41.67
C ASP A 94 3.52 42.30 40.81
N VAL A 95 4.71 42.30 41.42
CA VAL A 95 5.94 41.86 40.74
C VAL A 95 5.86 40.38 40.37
N GLU A 96 5.35 39.52 41.26
CA GLU A 96 5.14 38.10 40.96
C GLU A 96 4.13 37.88 39.84
N LEU A 97 3.01 38.62 39.84
CA LEU A 97 2.02 38.58 38.75
C LEU A 97 2.63 38.98 37.42
N GLY A 98 3.50 40.01 37.39
CA GLY A 98 4.26 40.40 36.20
C GLY A 98 5.11 39.25 35.64
N ARG A 99 5.87 38.57 36.51
CA ARG A 99 6.69 37.41 36.13
C ARG A 99 5.85 36.23 35.64
N VAL A 100 4.69 35.98 36.25
CA VAL A 100 3.78 34.92 35.81
C VAL A 100 3.21 35.22 34.42
N ARG A 101 2.83 36.47 34.15
CA ARG A 101 2.35 36.90 32.82
C ARG A 101 3.44 36.70 31.74
N GLU A 102 4.68 37.09 32.03
CA GLU A 102 5.80 36.89 31.11
C GLU A 102 6.08 35.40 30.83
N ARG A 103 6.04 34.55 31.86
CA ARG A 103 6.17 33.10 31.69
C ARG A 103 5.04 32.52 30.85
N LEU A 104 3.81 32.99 31.05
CA LEU A 104 2.65 32.54 30.29
C LEU A 104 2.79 32.91 28.81
N GLU A 105 3.24 34.13 28.52
CA GLU A 105 3.49 34.58 27.14
C GLU A 105 4.58 33.72 26.47
N SER A 106 5.71 33.50 27.16
CA SER A 106 6.78 32.65 26.63
C SER A 106 6.32 31.20 26.37
N VAL A 107 5.41 30.67 27.19
CA VAL A 107 4.83 29.35 26.97
C VAL A 107 3.90 29.34 25.75
N ASN A 108 3.09 30.39 25.57
CA ASN A 108 2.23 30.53 24.38
C ASN A 108 3.06 30.63 23.09
N ASP A 109 4.12 31.45 23.08
CA ASP A 109 5.03 31.57 21.93
C ASP A 109 5.67 30.23 21.56
N ARG A 110 6.11 29.46 22.56
CA ARG A 110 6.68 28.11 22.36
C ARG A 110 5.65 27.16 21.77
N LYS A 111 4.42 27.18 22.29
CA LYS A 111 3.32 26.36 21.81
C LYS A 111 2.99 26.70 20.35
N ASP A 112 2.90 27.97 20.00
CA ASP A 112 2.58 28.39 18.63
C ASP A 112 3.71 28.04 17.66
N ALA A 113 4.97 28.21 18.07
CA ALA A 113 6.12 27.75 17.29
C ALA A 113 6.10 26.23 17.07
N GLU A 114 5.77 25.45 18.10
CA GLU A 114 5.66 23.99 17.99
C GLU A 114 4.49 23.57 17.09
N LEU A 115 3.33 24.20 17.24
CA LEU A 115 2.18 23.99 16.36
C LEU A 115 2.53 24.31 14.90
N GLY A 116 3.26 25.40 14.65
CA GLY A 116 3.77 25.75 13.33
C GLY A 116 4.66 24.66 12.74
N ARG A 117 5.62 24.13 13.52
CA ARG A 117 6.49 23.02 13.10
C ARG A 117 5.70 21.74 12.81
N VAL A 118 4.74 21.39 13.67
CA VAL A 118 3.91 20.19 13.50
C VAL A 118 3.05 20.31 12.25
N ARG A 119 2.40 21.46 12.02
CA ARG A 119 1.64 21.74 10.78
C ARG A 119 2.52 21.63 9.54
N GLY A 120 3.73 22.20 9.58
CA GLY A 120 4.70 22.09 8.48
C GLY A 120 5.11 20.64 8.19
N ARG A 121 5.39 19.84 9.23
CA ARG A 121 5.67 18.41 9.06
C ARG A 121 4.48 17.65 8.49
N LEU A 122 3.26 17.94 8.96
CA LEU A 122 2.04 17.30 8.47
C LEU A 122 1.81 17.60 7.00
N ALA A 123 1.99 18.85 6.57
CA ALA A 123 1.89 19.24 5.16
C ALA A 123 2.92 18.47 4.30
N ALA A 124 4.19 18.46 4.71
CA ALA A 124 5.24 17.74 3.98
C ALA A 124 4.99 16.22 3.90
N LEU A 125 4.43 15.61 4.96
CA LEU A 125 4.03 14.20 4.95
C LEU A 125 2.85 13.96 4.00
N ASN A 126 1.89 14.88 3.94
CA ASN A 126 0.76 14.77 3.03
C ASN A 126 1.22 14.89 1.56
N ASP A 127 2.06 15.88 1.24
CA ASP A 127 2.64 16.05 -0.10
C ASP A 127 3.43 14.82 -0.52
N ARG A 128 4.21 14.23 0.41
CA ARG A 128 4.95 12.99 0.16
C ARG A 128 4.00 11.81 -0.12
N LYS A 129 2.93 11.68 0.66
CA LYS A 129 1.92 10.63 0.46
C LYS A 129 1.23 10.79 -0.90
N GLU A 130 0.87 11.99 -1.29
CA GLU A 130 0.28 12.28 -2.59
C GLU A 130 1.24 11.97 -3.74
N ALA A 131 2.52 12.34 -3.61
CA ALA A 131 3.55 11.99 -4.59
C ALA A 131 3.77 10.47 -4.70
N GLU A 132 3.74 9.74 -3.57
CA GLU A 132 3.84 8.27 -3.56
C GLU A 132 2.62 7.61 -4.21
N LEU A 133 1.40 8.11 -3.97
CA LEU A 133 0.18 7.65 -4.64
C LEU A 133 0.22 7.90 -6.15
N ALA A 134 0.67 9.08 -6.58
CA ALA A 134 0.84 9.40 -8.00
C ALA A 134 1.84 8.47 -8.68
N ARG A 135 2.98 8.19 -8.03
CA ARG A 135 3.98 7.22 -8.53
C ARG A 135 3.42 5.81 -8.60
N ALA A 136 2.64 5.39 -7.61
CA ALA A 136 2.01 4.08 -7.59
C ALA A 136 1.00 3.91 -8.75
N SER A 137 0.17 4.93 -8.99
CA SER A 137 -0.77 4.95 -10.12
C SER A 137 -0.06 4.87 -11.48
N VAL A 138 1.03 5.62 -11.67
CA VAL A 138 1.85 5.53 -12.89
C VAL A 138 2.45 4.13 -13.05
N ARG A 139 2.97 3.53 -11.97
CA ARG A 139 3.51 2.17 -12.00
C ARG A 139 2.46 1.15 -12.39
N GLU A 140 1.25 1.26 -11.86
CA GLU A 140 0.12 0.40 -12.20
C GLU A 140 -0.24 0.50 -13.68
N ALA A 141 -0.33 1.73 -14.21
CA ALA A 141 -0.59 1.96 -15.63
C ALA A 141 0.49 1.33 -16.55
N VAL A 142 1.76 1.47 -16.19
CA VAL A 142 2.88 0.86 -16.93
C VAL A 142 2.81 -0.66 -16.89
N LEU A 143 2.51 -1.26 -15.73
CA LEU A 143 2.35 -2.70 -15.59
C LEU A 143 1.17 -3.22 -16.41
N GLN A 144 0.04 -2.50 -16.40
CA GLN A 144 -1.13 -2.89 -17.17
C GLN A 144 -0.86 -2.82 -18.68
N ALA A 145 -0.14 -1.80 -19.14
CA ALA A 145 0.30 -1.70 -20.52
C ALA A 145 1.22 -2.87 -20.91
N ALA A 146 2.20 -3.20 -20.07
CA ALA A 146 3.09 -4.34 -20.31
C ALA A 146 2.34 -5.68 -20.37
N VAL A 147 1.36 -5.90 -19.48
CA VAL A 147 0.50 -7.09 -19.50
C VAL A 147 -0.30 -7.18 -20.80
N ASN A 148 -0.85 -6.06 -21.28
CA ASN A 148 -1.61 -6.04 -22.53
C ASN A 148 -0.71 -6.37 -23.73
N THR A 149 0.49 -5.78 -23.79
CA THR A 149 1.48 -6.09 -24.83
C THR A 149 1.88 -7.57 -24.83
N LEU A 150 2.15 -8.14 -23.65
CA LEU A 150 2.51 -9.57 -23.54
C LEU A 150 1.35 -10.49 -23.96
N LYS A 151 0.11 -10.12 -23.63
CA LYS A 151 -1.08 -10.87 -24.09
C LYS A 151 -1.20 -10.86 -25.61
N GLU A 152 -1.00 -9.70 -26.24
CA GLU A 152 -1.04 -9.58 -27.70
C GLU A 152 0.07 -10.39 -28.37
N GLN A 153 1.31 -10.30 -27.85
CA GLN A 153 2.42 -11.10 -28.33
C GLN A 153 2.14 -12.61 -28.20
N ASN A 154 1.57 -13.05 -27.08
CA ASN A 154 1.23 -14.45 -26.88
C ASN A 154 0.13 -14.91 -27.86
N ASN A 155 -0.89 -14.08 -28.10
CA ASN A 155 -1.92 -14.37 -29.10
C ASN A 155 -1.33 -14.52 -30.51
N ASN A 156 -0.40 -13.62 -30.89
CA ASN A 156 0.28 -13.68 -32.17
C ASN A 156 1.16 -14.93 -32.31
N LEU A 157 1.90 -15.30 -31.26
CA LEU A 157 2.71 -16.53 -31.24
C LEU A 157 1.83 -17.77 -31.35
N VAL A 158 0.71 -17.83 -30.65
CA VAL A 158 -0.25 -18.94 -30.77
C VAL A 158 -0.81 -19.01 -32.19
N ALA A 159 -1.17 -17.88 -32.80
CA ALA A 159 -1.65 -17.85 -34.18
C ALA A 159 -0.59 -18.35 -35.17
N GLU A 160 0.67 -17.93 -35.02
CA GLU A 160 1.78 -18.39 -35.88
C GLU A 160 2.03 -19.89 -35.73
N ILE A 161 2.10 -20.40 -34.50
CA ILE A 161 2.28 -21.85 -34.26
C ILE A 161 1.13 -22.64 -34.89
N ARG A 162 -0.11 -22.16 -34.77
CA ARG A 162 -1.27 -22.79 -35.39
C ARG A 162 -1.18 -22.77 -36.92
N HIS A 163 -0.76 -21.66 -37.51
CA HIS A 163 -0.56 -21.53 -38.95
C HIS A 163 0.52 -22.50 -39.47
N GLN A 164 1.69 -22.54 -38.83
CA GLN A 164 2.76 -23.49 -39.16
C GLN A 164 2.30 -24.95 -39.02
N TYR A 165 1.53 -25.26 -37.98
CA TYR A 165 0.96 -26.58 -37.79
C TYR A 165 0.04 -26.98 -38.96
N MET A 166 -0.80 -26.05 -39.44
CA MET A 166 -1.67 -26.30 -40.59
C MET A 166 -0.88 -26.49 -41.88
N LEU A 167 0.12 -25.65 -42.15
CA LEU A 167 0.97 -25.77 -43.33
C LEU A 167 1.71 -27.11 -43.38
N THR A 168 2.35 -27.48 -42.27
CA THR A 168 3.05 -28.77 -42.16
C THR A 168 2.08 -29.95 -42.28
N THR A 169 0.88 -29.83 -41.72
CA THR A 169 -0.16 -30.85 -41.89
C THR A 169 -0.54 -31.02 -43.35
N HIS A 170 -0.83 -29.92 -44.06
CA HIS A 170 -1.18 -29.93 -45.47
C HIS A 170 -0.07 -30.59 -46.31
N GLN A 171 1.18 -30.20 -46.08
CA GLN A 171 2.33 -30.78 -46.77
C GLN A 171 2.44 -32.29 -46.54
N HIS A 172 2.30 -32.76 -45.29
CA HIS A 172 2.35 -34.19 -45.01
C HIS A 172 1.23 -34.97 -45.70
N VAL A 173 0.01 -34.42 -45.72
CA VAL A 173 -1.13 -35.07 -46.40
C VAL A 173 -0.83 -35.21 -47.90
N GLN A 174 -0.31 -34.15 -48.54
CA GLN A 174 0.06 -34.20 -49.96
C GLN A 174 1.14 -35.25 -50.28
N GLN A 175 2.04 -35.54 -49.34
CA GLN A 175 3.10 -36.54 -49.53
C GLN A 175 2.61 -37.99 -49.40
N LEU A 176 1.41 -38.24 -48.86
CA LEU A 176 0.93 -39.61 -48.65
C LEU A 176 0.72 -40.38 -49.95
N MET A 177 0.17 -39.73 -50.97
CA MET A 177 -0.12 -40.40 -52.24
C MET A 177 1.15 -40.80 -53.01
N PRO A 178 2.17 -39.94 -53.18
CA PRO A 178 3.46 -40.35 -53.75
C PRO A 178 4.11 -41.52 -53.00
N LEU A 179 4.15 -41.45 -51.67
CA LEU A 179 4.71 -42.53 -50.84
C LEU A 179 3.94 -43.85 -51.02
N MET A 180 2.64 -43.76 -51.29
CA MET A 180 1.83 -44.92 -51.56
C MET A 180 2.13 -45.56 -52.91
N GLU A 181 2.30 -44.76 -53.96
CA GLU A 181 2.70 -45.27 -55.27
C GLU A 181 4.09 -45.91 -55.20
N ASP A 182 5.02 -45.34 -54.43
CA ASP A 182 6.33 -45.96 -54.18
C ASP A 182 6.20 -47.30 -53.45
N TRP A 183 5.36 -47.40 -52.41
CA TRP A 183 5.15 -48.66 -51.71
C TRP A 183 4.51 -49.71 -52.61
N LYS A 184 3.52 -49.31 -53.41
CA LYS A 184 2.91 -50.18 -54.41
C LYS A 184 3.95 -50.69 -55.41
N LEU A 185 4.77 -49.81 -55.98
CA LEU A 185 5.84 -50.19 -56.91
C LEU A 185 6.83 -51.17 -56.28
N GLN A 186 7.18 -50.99 -55.00
CA GLN A 186 8.04 -51.92 -54.27
C GLN A 186 7.41 -53.31 -54.10
N VAL A 187 6.10 -53.38 -53.78
CA VAL A 187 5.37 -54.64 -53.70
C VAL A 187 5.36 -55.32 -55.06
N GLU A 188 5.08 -54.57 -56.13
CA GLU A 188 5.04 -55.10 -57.48
C GLU A 188 6.41 -55.63 -57.94
N THR A 189 7.48 -54.87 -57.68
CA THR A 189 8.85 -55.25 -58.01
C THR A 189 9.28 -56.53 -57.29
N LYS A 190 8.97 -56.66 -55.98
CA LYS A 190 9.30 -57.86 -55.20
C LYS A 190 8.60 -59.11 -55.74
N ILE A 191 7.35 -58.96 -56.17
CA ILE A 191 6.60 -60.05 -56.81
C ILE A 191 7.30 -60.42 -58.12
N ASP A 192 7.63 -59.44 -58.95
CA ASP A 192 8.24 -59.68 -60.26
C ASP A 192 9.62 -60.35 -60.15
N GLU A 193 10.46 -59.92 -59.22
CA GLU A 193 11.75 -60.55 -58.93
C GLU A 193 11.61 -62.01 -58.47
N LYS A 194 10.58 -62.31 -57.66
CA LYS A 194 10.30 -63.68 -57.20
C LYS A 194 10.00 -64.61 -58.38
N TYR A 195 9.24 -64.13 -59.38
CA TYR A 195 8.93 -64.93 -60.56
C TYR A 195 10.09 -65.01 -61.56
N ALA A 196 10.85 -63.94 -61.75
CA ALA A 196 12.07 -63.96 -62.60
C ALA A 196 13.12 -64.96 -62.08
N LYS A 197 13.29 -65.07 -60.76
CA LYS A 197 14.20 -66.05 -60.14
C LYS A 197 13.71 -67.49 -60.28
N ASN A 198 12.39 -67.71 -60.36
CA ASN A 198 11.81 -69.03 -60.55
C ASN A 198 11.93 -69.52 -62.00
N GLU A 199 11.78 -68.63 -62.98
CA GLU A 199 12.05 -68.92 -64.41
C GLU A 199 13.52 -69.33 -64.64
N ALA A 200 14.46 -68.74 -63.91
CA ALA A 200 15.89 -69.07 -64.01
C ALA A 200 16.29 -70.43 -63.42
N ASN A 201 15.46 -71.03 -62.55
CA ASN A 201 15.84 -72.19 -61.74
C ASN A 201 15.08 -73.51 -62.06
N ASN A 202 14.02 -73.53 -62.87
CA ASN A 202 13.27 -74.78 -63.17
C ASN A 202 12.61 -74.82 -64.57
N ASN A 203 12.73 -75.98 -65.23
CA ASN A 203 12.05 -76.34 -66.48
C ASN A 203 10.74 -77.12 -66.18
N SER A 204 9.66 -76.45 -65.76
CA SER A 204 8.26 -76.81 -66.09
C SER A 204 7.24 -76.14 -65.15
N ASP A 205 6.35 -75.33 -65.71
CA ASP A 205 4.91 -75.57 -65.78
C ASP A 205 4.34 -74.56 -66.79
N SER A 206 3.23 -74.86 -67.47
CA SER A 206 2.70 -74.01 -68.56
C SER A 206 2.66 -72.51 -68.17
N PRO A 207 3.13 -71.56 -69.03
CA PRO A 207 3.20 -70.11 -68.74
C PRO A 207 1.90 -69.47 -68.20
N ARG A 208 0.76 -70.12 -68.43
CA ARG A 208 -0.55 -69.71 -67.90
C ARG A 208 -0.76 -69.97 -66.41
N ASN A 209 -0.07 -70.95 -65.81
CA ASN A 209 -0.19 -71.23 -64.37
C ASN A 209 0.61 -70.20 -63.56
N GLU A 210 1.81 -69.81 -64.04
CA GLU A 210 2.64 -68.75 -63.43
C GLU A 210 1.97 -67.38 -63.50
N CYS A 211 1.41 -67.01 -64.65
CA CYS A 211 0.66 -65.74 -64.78
C CYS A 211 -0.52 -65.64 -63.79
N ARG A 212 -1.21 -66.74 -63.50
CA ARG A 212 -2.27 -66.78 -62.47
C ARG A 212 -1.75 -66.76 -61.04
N ALA A 213 -0.59 -67.34 -60.78
CA ALA A 213 0.04 -67.29 -59.47
C ALA A 213 0.51 -65.85 -59.17
N ARG A 214 1.14 -65.21 -60.15
CA ARG A 214 1.57 -63.81 -60.08
C ARG A 214 0.41 -62.85 -59.80
N LEU A 215 -0.72 -63.00 -60.50
CA LEU A 215 -1.94 -62.22 -60.21
C LEU A 215 -2.48 -62.43 -58.79
N ARG A 216 -2.39 -63.65 -58.23
CA ARG A 216 -2.79 -63.90 -56.84
C ARG A 216 -1.84 -63.23 -55.85
N ASP A 217 -0.55 -63.25 -56.12
CA ASP A 217 0.45 -62.59 -55.28
C ASP A 217 0.26 -61.06 -55.29
N PHE A 218 -0.07 -60.45 -56.44
CA PHE A 218 -0.42 -59.01 -56.50
C PHE A 218 -1.64 -58.68 -55.64
N ILE A 219 -2.73 -59.47 -55.78
CA ILE A 219 -3.95 -59.27 -54.98
C ILE A 219 -3.63 -59.37 -53.48
N ALA A 220 -2.85 -60.37 -53.09
CA ALA A 220 -2.46 -60.57 -51.69
C ALA A 220 -1.59 -59.42 -51.16
N GLY A 221 -0.62 -58.94 -51.94
CA GLY A 221 0.25 -57.82 -51.54
C GLY A 221 -0.54 -56.52 -51.34
N HIS A 222 -1.43 -56.19 -52.27
CA HIS A 222 -2.33 -55.03 -52.10
C HIS A 222 -3.29 -55.20 -50.91
N GLN A 223 -3.78 -56.42 -50.66
CA GLN A 223 -4.65 -56.69 -49.52
C GLN A 223 -3.91 -56.44 -48.19
N GLU A 224 -2.65 -56.85 -48.08
CA GLU A 224 -1.79 -56.56 -46.93
C GLU A 224 -1.61 -55.04 -46.74
N MET A 225 -1.40 -54.29 -47.83
CA MET A 225 -1.32 -52.82 -47.76
C MET A 225 -2.62 -52.20 -47.23
N ILE A 226 -3.78 -52.64 -47.73
CA ILE A 226 -5.09 -52.17 -47.30
C ILE A 226 -5.31 -52.43 -45.80
N GLU A 227 -5.01 -53.65 -45.34
CA GLU A 227 -5.17 -54.03 -43.93
C GLU A 227 -4.29 -53.19 -43.00
N ASN A 228 -3.03 -52.95 -43.40
CA ASN A 228 -2.11 -52.10 -42.65
C ASN A 228 -2.61 -50.64 -42.59
N LEU A 229 -3.16 -50.10 -43.67
CA LEU A 229 -3.73 -48.75 -43.69
C LEU A 229 -4.96 -48.65 -42.78
N LYS A 230 -5.89 -49.61 -42.85
CA LYS A 230 -7.09 -49.66 -41.99
C LYS A 230 -6.72 -49.73 -40.51
N LYS A 231 -5.78 -50.58 -40.14
CA LYS A 231 -5.25 -50.67 -38.76
C LYS A 231 -4.60 -49.37 -38.31
N GLY A 232 -3.91 -48.68 -39.21
CA GLY A 232 -3.37 -47.34 -38.96
C GLY A 232 -4.45 -46.31 -38.68
N ASN A 233 -5.56 -46.35 -39.42
CA ASN A 233 -6.70 -45.44 -39.24
C ASN A 233 -7.38 -45.67 -37.88
N GLU A 234 -7.61 -46.92 -37.47
CA GLU A 234 -8.16 -47.24 -36.13
C GLU A 234 -7.30 -46.64 -35.00
N LYS A 235 -5.97 -46.62 -35.17
CA LYS A 235 -5.07 -45.99 -34.19
C LYS A 235 -5.29 -44.47 -34.14
N PHE A 236 -5.45 -43.81 -35.28
CA PHE A 236 -5.76 -42.38 -35.33
C PHE A 236 -7.14 -42.06 -34.73
N GLU A 237 -8.15 -42.87 -34.98
CA GLU A 237 -9.48 -42.70 -34.39
C GLU A 237 -9.46 -42.77 -32.86
N LYS A 238 -8.71 -43.72 -32.29
CA LYS A 238 -8.48 -43.80 -30.84
C LYS A 238 -7.79 -42.54 -30.31
N GLN A 239 -6.76 -42.05 -31.00
CA GLN A 239 -6.08 -40.81 -30.63
C GLN A 239 -7.01 -39.58 -30.69
N ILE A 240 -7.91 -39.51 -31.69
CA ILE A 240 -8.93 -38.47 -31.78
C ILE A 240 -9.88 -38.55 -30.58
N ALA A 241 -10.35 -39.74 -30.21
CA ALA A 241 -11.24 -39.94 -29.07
C ALA A 241 -10.57 -39.49 -27.76
N ASP A 242 -9.31 -39.89 -27.54
CA ASP A 242 -8.53 -39.49 -26.37
C ASP A 242 -8.34 -37.98 -26.28
N LEU A 243 -8.09 -37.30 -27.41
CA LEU A 243 -7.90 -35.85 -27.46
C LEU A 243 -9.18 -35.07 -27.17
N LYS A 244 -10.35 -35.63 -27.46
CA LYS A 244 -11.65 -35.01 -27.13
C LYS A 244 -11.98 -35.04 -25.65
N ILE A 245 -11.45 -36.03 -24.92
CA ILE A 245 -11.72 -36.21 -23.48
C ILE A 245 -10.74 -35.39 -22.63
N LYS A 246 -9.51 -35.22 -23.10
CA LYS A 246 -8.47 -34.46 -22.38
C LYS A 246 -8.74 -32.95 -22.42
N PRO A 247 -8.24 -32.18 -21.44
CA PRO A 247 -8.29 -30.72 -21.48
C PRO A 247 -7.71 -30.21 -22.80
N ALA A 248 -8.44 -29.31 -23.46
CA ALA A 248 -8.02 -28.77 -24.74
C ALA A 248 -6.71 -27.99 -24.57
N THR A 249 -5.68 -28.42 -25.28
CA THR A 249 -4.43 -27.68 -25.47
C THR A 249 -4.60 -26.73 -26.68
N TYR A 250 -3.69 -25.79 -26.87
CA TYR A 250 -3.75 -24.80 -27.95
C TYR A 250 -3.67 -25.41 -29.38
N LEU A 251 -3.41 -26.72 -29.52
CA LEU A 251 -3.40 -27.47 -30.79
C LEU A 251 -4.29 -28.70 -30.78
N SER A 252 -5.06 -28.97 -29.73
CA SER A 252 -5.86 -30.21 -29.64
C SER A 252 -6.85 -30.34 -30.81
N ASP A 253 -7.50 -29.23 -31.16
CA ASP A 253 -8.43 -29.14 -32.30
C ASP A 253 -7.72 -29.39 -33.64
N LEU A 254 -6.61 -28.69 -33.90
CA LEU A 254 -5.83 -28.86 -35.13
C LEU A 254 -5.23 -30.27 -35.25
N THR A 255 -4.84 -30.88 -34.14
CA THR A 255 -4.32 -32.26 -34.12
C THR A 255 -5.41 -33.25 -34.47
N ILE A 256 -6.63 -33.05 -33.98
CA ILE A 256 -7.80 -33.85 -34.38
C ILE A 256 -8.03 -33.70 -35.88
N ASP A 257 -8.03 -32.48 -36.42
CA ASP A 257 -8.28 -32.25 -37.85
C ASP A 257 -7.16 -32.81 -38.74
N ARG A 258 -5.91 -32.78 -38.27
CA ARG A 258 -4.79 -33.47 -38.92
C ARG A 258 -5.04 -34.97 -39.03
N PHE A 259 -5.42 -35.63 -37.93
CA PHE A 259 -5.69 -37.06 -37.95
C PHE A 259 -6.88 -37.41 -38.85
N LYS A 260 -7.95 -36.61 -38.85
CA LYS A 260 -9.07 -36.79 -39.78
C LYS A 260 -8.63 -36.66 -41.24
N SER A 261 -7.79 -35.67 -41.55
CA SER A 261 -7.27 -35.46 -42.91
C SER A 261 -6.42 -36.65 -43.37
N PHE A 262 -5.58 -37.20 -42.49
CA PHE A 262 -4.82 -38.42 -42.78
C PHE A 262 -5.70 -39.65 -42.97
N ILE A 263 -6.71 -39.84 -42.13
CA ILE A 263 -7.67 -40.94 -42.29
C ILE A 263 -8.35 -40.84 -43.65
N HIS A 264 -8.89 -39.65 -43.98
CA HIS A 264 -9.57 -39.41 -45.24
C HIS A 264 -8.69 -39.70 -46.46
N GLU A 265 -7.45 -39.20 -46.48
CA GLU A 265 -6.55 -39.45 -47.62
C GLU A 265 -6.14 -40.93 -47.72
N ARG A 266 -5.98 -41.62 -46.59
CA ARG A 266 -5.72 -43.06 -46.56
C ARG A 266 -6.92 -43.88 -47.03
N GLU A 267 -8.14 -43.45 -46.73
CA GLU A 267 -9.36 -44.08 -47.25
C GLU A 267 -9.47 -43.93 -48.77
N ASN A 268 -9.10 -42.77 -49.31
CA ASN A 268 -9.02 -42.56 -50.76
C ASN A 268 -8.01 -43.52 -51.40
N ILE A 269 -6.83 -43.71 -50.78
CA ILE A 269 -5.82 -44.69 -51.20
C ILE A 269 -6.37 -46.12 -51.15
N VAL A 270 -7.00 -46.51 -50.03
CA VAL A 270 -7.57 -47.85 -49.84
C VAL A 270 -8.57 -48.15 -50.95
N THR A 271 -9.44 -47.18 -51.28
CA THR A 271 -10.42 -47.32 -52.36
C THR A 271 -9.74 -47.60 -53.70
N ARG A 272 -8.68 -46.87 -54.05
CA ARG A 272 -7.91 -47.10 -55.30
C ARG A 272 -7.25 -48.49 -55.34
N LEU A 273 -6.72 -48.95 -54.21
CA LEU A 273 -6.12 -50.30 -54.12
C LEU A 273 -7.19 -51.40 -54.23
N GLU A 274 -8.36 -51.20 -53.63
CA GLU A 274 -9.50 -52.12 -53.72
C GLU A 274 -10.01 -52.23 -55.17
N GLU A 275 -10.16 -51.10 -55.87
CA GLU A 275 -10.51 -51.06 -57.30
C GLU A 275 -9.48 -51.78 -58.18
N GLY A 276 -8.19 -51.54 -57.94
CA GLY A 276 -7.09 -52.23 -58.64
C GLY A 276 -7.11 -53.74 -58.42
N ASN A 277 -7.36 -54.17 -57.18
CA ASN A 277 -7.51 -55.59 -56.83
C ASN A 277 -8.70 -56.25 -57.52
N GLU A 278 -9.82 -55.55 -57.64
CA GLU A 278 -11.00 -56.06 -58.34
C GLU A 278 -10.71 -56.26 -59.83
N GLY A 279 -9.97 -55.34 -60.45
CA GLY A 279 -9.47 -55.50 -61.82
C GLY A 279 -8.58 -56.74 -62.00
N PHE A 280 -7.70 -57.04 -61.03
CA PHE A 280 -6.89 -58.26 -61.07
C PHE A 280 -7.71 -59.55 -60.88
N LYS A 281 -8.72 -59.54 -59.99
CA LYS A 281 -9.63 -60.68 -59.80
C LYS A 281 -10.44 -60.97 -61.06
N GLN A 282 -10.96 -59.94 -61.72
CA GLN A 282 -11.69 -60.09 -63.00
C GLN A 282 -10.82 -60.77 -64.05
N LYS A 283 -9.57 -60.30 -64.24
CA LYS A 283 -8.59 -60.94 -65.13
C LYS A 283 -8.34 -62.40 -64.75
N LEU A 284 -8.22 -62.71 -63.46
CA LEU A 284 -8.01 -64.08 -62.97
C LEU A 284 -9.20 -64.98 -63.33
N ASP A 285 -10.43 -64.49 -63.21
CA ASP A 285 -11.65 -65.24 -63.51
C ASP A 285 -11.88 -65.43 -65.01
N GLU A 286 -11.58 -64.43 -65.84
CA GLU A 286 -11.53 -64.57 -67.29
C GLU A 286 -10.55 -65.66 -67.73
N MET A 287 -9.34 -65.66 -67.15
CA MET A 287 -8.35 -66.71 -67.42
C MET A 287 -8.89 -68.08 -67.01
N LYS A 288 -9.58 -68.21 -65.86
CA LYS A 288 -10.22 -69.47 -65.42
C LYS A 288 -11.28 -69.95 -66.41
N LYS A 289 -12.19 -69.06 -66.85
CA LYS A 289 -13.24 -69.34 -67.84
C LYS A 289 -12.63 -69.80 -69.17
N ALA A 290 -11.60 -69.12 -69.67
CA ALA A 290 -10.90 -69.50 -70.91
C ALA A 290 -10.26 -70.90 -70.85
N LYS A 291 -9.74 -71.33 -69.68
CA LYS A 291 -9.20 -72.70 -69.50
C LYS A 291 -10.32 -73.76 -69.48
N LYS A 292 -11.47 -73.47 -68.88
CA LYS A 292 -12.65 -74.36 -68.92
C LYS A 292 -13.16 -74.55 -70.36
N ALA A 293 -13.28 -73.46 -71.12
CA ALA A 293 -13.73 -73.50 -72.52
C ALA A 293 -12.75 -74.27 -73.45
N LYS A 294 -11.44 -74.20 -73.20
CA LYS A 294 -10.46 -75.02 -73.93
C LYS A 294 -10.56 -76.51 -73.57
N LYS A 295 -10.75 -76.85 -72.29
CA LYS A 295 -10.94 -78.25 -71.85
C LYS A 295 -12.22 -78.88 -72.41
N SER A 296 -13.30 -78.11 -72.58
CA SER A 296 -14.54 -78.62 -73.17
C SER A 296 -14.45 -78.83 -74.68
N LYS A 297 -13.64 -78.04 -75.39
CA LYS A 297 -13.37 -78.22 -76.83
C LYS A 297 -12.43 -79.38 -77.13
N ALA A 298 -11.55 -79.76 -76.19
CA ALA A 298 -10.63 -80.89 -76.36
C ALA A 298 -11.25 -82.26 -75.97
N LYS A 299 -12.49 -82.28 -75.47
CA LYS A 299 -13.25 -83.50 -75.10
C LYS A 299 -14.37 -83.84 -76.10
N LYS A 300 -14.59 -83.00 -77.11
CA LYS A 300 -15.42 -83.28 -78.28
C LYS A 300 -14.50 -83.65 -79.43
#